data_AF-A0A2P7MU34-F1
#
_entry.id   AF-A0A2P7MU34-F1
#
_cell.length_a   1.000
_cell.length_b   1.000
_cell.length_c   1.000
_cell.angle_alpha   90.00
_cell.angle_beta   90.00
_cell.angle_gamma   90.00
#
_symmetry.space_group_name_H-M   'P 1'
#
loop_
_entity.id
_entity.type
_entity.pdbx_description
1 polymer ?
#
loop_
_entity_poly.entity_id
_entity_poly.type
_entity_poly.pdbx_seq_one_letter_code
_entity_poly.pdbx_strand_id
1 'polypeptide(L)'
;MQIASLGRKRQALVAIALGLSLVVPWPAVSLPPASAAENLVFVSGAFRRSIAVADLEHLAKTGQARGLLADVLSFSRQNPQEIAKLLNQSVSLPVSLVSRLLNTRIGEAILQRLSVIVFPLKASQAGIPAMRSAMVLGVVEGNGSISAISFLRAYPAQQMEVSIPALMNLISKTSSITELVRFFSESPLDGLRGDAPAAAP
;
A
#
# COMPACT_ATOMS: atom_id res chain seq x y z
N MET A 1 -35.83 -70.36 -29.52
CA MET A 1 -34.96 -70.50 -30.72
C MET A 1 -34.66 -69.08 -31.19
N GLN A 2 -33.53 -68.48 -30.75
CA GLN A 2 -32.28 -68.24 -31.53
C GLN A 2 -32.52 -67.28 -32.73
N ILE A 3 -31.77 -66.20 -33.03
CA ILE A 3 -30.35 -65.83 -32.80
C ILE A 3 -30.20 -64.30 -32.97
N ALA A 4 -29.17 -63.72 -32.36
CA ALA A 4 -28.67 -62.35 -32.54
C ALA A 4 -28.00 -62.09 -33.92
N SER A 5 -27.85 -60.82 -34.32
CA SER A 5 -26.64 -60.37 -35.00
C SER A 5 -26.36 -58.86 -34.83
N LEU A 6 -25.07 -58.58 -34.59
CA LEU A 6 -24.43 -57.27 -34.41
C LEU A 6 -24.33 -56.48 -35.71
N GLY A 7 -24.25 -55.15 -35.61
CA GLY A 7 -23.74 -54.30 -36.68
C GLY A 7 -23.60 -52.83 -36.32
N ARG A 8 -22.49 -52.47 -35.66
CA ARG A 8 -22.12 -51.09 -35.29
C ARG A 8 -21.43 -50.39 -36.48
N LYS A 9 -21.69 -49.08 -36.59
CA LYS A 9 -20.95 -48.03 -37.32
C LYS A 9 -21.33 -47.83 -38.79
N ARG A 10 -21.83 -46.63 -39.10
CA ARG A 10 -21.01 -45.54 -39.69
C ARG A 10 -21.83 -44.26 -39.82
N GLN A 11 -21.25 -43.19 -39.30
CA GLN A 11 -21.77 -41.83 -39.35
C GLN A 11 -21.74 -41.32 -40.79
N ALA A 12 -22.83 -40.71 -41.23
CA ALA A 12 -22.87 -39.67 -42.25
C ALA A 12 -24.14 -38.86 -41.95
N LEU A 13 -23.99 -37.67 -41.36
CA LEU A 13 -24.30 -36.39 -42.00
C LEU A 13 -25.79 -36.32 -42.41
N VAL A 14 -26.58 -35.39 -41.90
CA VAL A 14 -26.53 -33.99 -42.34
C VAL A 14 -27.40 -33.14 -41.40
N ALA A 15 -26.80 -32.02 -40.98
CA ALA A 15 -27.35 -30.71 -40.66
C ALA A 15 -28.84 -30.57 -40.25
N ILE A 16 -29.07 -30.00 -39.06
CA ILE A 16 -30.21 -29.12 -38.82
C ILE A 16 -29.71 -27.78 -38.26
N ALA A 17 -30.27 -26.75 -38.89
CA ALA A 17 -29.98 -25.33 -38.89
C ALA A 17 -29.83 -24.65 -37.52
N LEU A 18 -28.90 -23.70 -37.55
CA LEU A 18 -28.70 -22.56 -36.66
C LEU A 18 -30.01 -21.79 -36.42
N GLY A 19 -30.38 -21.59 -35.16
CA GLY A 19 -31.54 -20.78 -34.81
C GLY A 19 -31.85 -20.75 -33.32
N LEU A 20 -30.86 -20.47 -32.47
CA LEU A 20 -31.14 -20.06 -31.09
C LEU A 20 -30.18 -18.92 -30.71
N SER A 21 -30.73 -17.71 -30.71
CA SER A 21 -30.17 -16.52 -30.11
C SER A 21 -29.95 -16.80 -28.62
N LEU A 22 -28.72 -17.15 -28.24
CA LEU A 22 -28.29 -17.17 -26.86
C LEU A 22 -28.26 -15.72 -26.35
N VAL A 23 -29.35 -15.29 -25.70
CA VAL A 23 -29.23 -14.31 -24.63
C VAL A 23 -28.50 -15.05 -23.50
N VAL A 24 -27.17 -15.04 -23.53
CA VAL A 24 -26.38 -15.40 -22.36
C VAL A 24 -26.55 -14.23 -21.40
N PRO A 25 -27.25 -14.38 -20.26
CA PRO A 25 -27.15 -13.38 -19.21
C PRO A 25 -25.67 -13.34 -18.82
N TRP A 26 -25.01 -12.23 -19.16
CA TRP A 26 -23.63 -11.98 -18.79
C TRP A 26 -23.51 -12.28 -17.30
N PRO A 27 -22.63 -13.20 -16.85
CA PRO A 27 -22.44 -13.38 -15.43
C PRO A 27 -22.01 -12.01 -14.91
N ALA A 28 -22.84 -11.42 -14.05
CA ALA A 28 -22.50 -10.22 -13.32
C ALA A 28 -21.15 -10.51 -12.66
N VAL A 29 -20.10 -9.86 -13.16
CA VAL A 29 -18.77 -9.95 -12.57
C VAL A 29 -18.92 -9.33 -11.19
N SER A 30 -19.16 -10.17 -10.18
CA SER A 30 -19.11 -9.79 -8.79
C SER A 30 -17.66 -9.40 -8.52
N LEU A 31 -17.38 -8.10 -8.60
CA LEU A 31 -16.13 -7.53 -8.13
C LEU A 31 -15.97 -8.01 -6.69
N PRO A 32 -14.92 -8.77 -6.35
CA PRO A 32 -14.68 -9.13 -4.96
C PRO A 32 -14.64 -7.83 -4.15
N PRO A 33 -15.23 -7.82 -2.93
CA PRO A 33 -15.22 -6.62 -2.09
C PRO A 33 -13.77 -6.13 -2.01
N ALA A 34 -13.58 -4.84 -2.28
CA ALA A 34 -12.28 -4.19 -2.19
C ALA A 34 -11.67 -4.58 -0.84
N SER A 35 -10.66 -5.43 -0.88
CA SER A 35 -10.08 -6.01 0.33
C SER A 35 -9.33 -4.90 1.02
N ALA A 36 -9.87 -4.43 2.14
CA ALA A 36 -9.14 -3.59 3.07
C ALA A 36 -8.11 -4.45 3.81
N ALA A 37 -7.00 -3.85 4.25
CA ALA A 37 -6.16 -4.53 5.20
C ALA A 37 -6.94 -4.75 6.49
N GLU A 38 -7.14 -6.00 6.86
CA GLU A 38 -7.76 -6.37 8.12
C GLU A 38 -6.71 -6.38 9.23
N ASN A 39 -5.48 -6.77 8.89
CA ASN A 39 -4.39 -6.94 9.83
C ASN A 39 -3.10 -6.30 9.33
N LEU A 40 -2.42 -5.59 10.23
CA LEU A 40 -1.06 -5.11 10.04
C LEU A 40 -0.09 -6.02 10.79
N VAL A 41 0.76 -6.72 10.06
CA VAL A 41 1.60 -7.81 10.58
C VAL A 41 3.05 -7.35 10.65
N PHE A 42 3.57 -7.18 11.86
CA PHE A 42 4.97 -6.82 12.09
C PHE A 42 5.85 -8.06 12.10
N VAL A 43 6.94 -8.02 11.32
CA VAL A 43 7.82 -9.17 11.10
C VAL A 43 9.28 -8.83 11.42
N SER A 44 9.94 -9.72 12.17
CA SER A 44 11.39 -9.70 12.41
C SER A 44 11.92 -11.13 12.61
N GLY A 45 12.55 -11.72 11.60
CA GLY A 45 12.96 -13.12 11.63
C GLY A 45 11.77 -14.06 11.87
N ALA A 46 11.81 -14.86 12.94
CA ALA A 46 10.71 -15.74 13.35
C ALA A 46 9.57 -14.99 14.09
N PHE A 47 9.81 -13.77 14.57
CA PHE A 47 8.81 -12.97 15.25
C PHE A 47 7.77 -12.43 14.26
N ARG A 48 6.49 -12.72 14.55
CA ARG A 48 5.33 -12.23 13.80
C ARG A 48 4.23 -11.84 14.78
N ARG A 49 3.79 -10.58 14.75
CA ARG A 49 2.65 -10.11 15.54
C ARG A 49 1.73 -9.25 14.70
N SER A 50 0.44 -9.50 14.82
CA SER A 50 -0.61 -8.80 14.06
C SER A 50 -1.35 -7.82 14.97
N ILE A 51 -1.59 -6.63 14.45
CA ILE A 51 -2.52 -5.65 15.03
C ILE A 51 -3.66 -5.47 14.03
N ALA A 52 -4.91 -5.58 14.49
CA ALA A 52 -6.06 -5.38 13.62
C ALA A 52 -6.13 -3.90 13.19
N VAL A 53 -6.39 -3.65 11.91
CA VAL A 53 -6.58 -2.28 11.40
C VAL A 53 -7.78 -1.62 12.08
N ALA A 54 -8.81 -2.40 12.45
CA ALA A 54 -9.94 -1.92 13.25
C ALA A 54 -9.54 -1.39 14.64
N ASP A 55 -8.43 -1.87 15.22
CA ASP A 55 -7.94 -1.37 16.51
C ASP A 55 -7.21 -0.04 16.32
N LEU A 56 -6.46 0.12 15.23
CA LEU A 56 -5.85 1.39 14.82
C LEU A 56 -6.92 2.44 14.49
N GLU A 57 -7.99 2.04 13.80
CA GLU A 57 -9.13 2.92 13.54
C GLU A 57 -9.83 3.35 14.82
N HIS A 58 -10.00 2.42 15.77
CA HIS A 58 -10.59 2.74 17.05
C HIS A 58 -9.73 3.77 17.78
N LEU A 59 -8.42 3.54 17.87
CA LEU A 59 -7.47 4.50 18.44
C LEU A 59 -7.54 5.86 17.76
N ALA A 60 -7.57 5.89 16.42
CA ALA A 60 -7.68 7.12 15.65
C ALA A 60 -8.99 7.88 15.96
N LYS A 61 -10.12 7.19 16.13
CA LYS A 61 -11.43 7.80 16.39
C LYS A 61 -11.61 8.24 17.84
N THR A 62 -11.17 7.43 18.81
CA THR A 62 -11.48 7.64 20.24
C THR A 62 -10.30 8.17 21.05
N GLY A 63 -9.09 8.09 20.51
CA GLY A 63 -7.85 8.34 21.26
C GLY A 63 -7.50 7.25 22.27
N GLN A 64 -8.24 6.13 22.27
CA GLN A 64 -8.04 5.02 23.21
C GLN A 64 -7.53 3.78 22.48
N ALA A 65 -6.46 3.19 22.99
CA ALA A 65 -5.93 1.93 22.48
C ALA A 65 -6.61 0.74 23.17
N ARG A 66 -6.70 -0.40 22.47
CA ARG A 66 -7.27 -1.64 23.01
C ARG A 66 -6.48 -2.87 22.57
N GLY A 67 -6.62 -3.96 23.33
CA GLY A 67 -5.93 -5.23 23.07
C GLY A 67 -4.42 -5.07 23.00
N LEU A 68 -3.78 -5.82 22.09
CA LEU A 68 -2.33 -5.80 21.91
C LEU A 68 -1.76 -4.40 21.60
N LEU A 69 -2.54 -3.54 20.94
CA LEU A 69 -2.10 -2.17 20.66
C LEU A 69 -1.92 -1.36 21.95
N ALA A 70 -2.80 -1.55 22.95
CA ALA A 70 -2.66 -0.89 24.25
C ALA A 70 -1.40 -1.34 24.99
N ASP A 71 -1.13 -2.66 24.97
CA ASP A 71 0.06 -3.24 25.61
C ASP A 71 1.35 -2.70 24.96
N VAL A 72 1.39 -2.65 23.63
CA VAL A 72 2.53 -2.12 22.87
C VAL A 72 2.78 -0.65 23.19
N LEU A 73 1.73 0.20 23.17
CA LEU A 73 1.90 1.62 23.47
C LEU A 73 2.36 1.85 24.91
N SER A 74 1.83 1.08 25.86
CA SER A 74 2.22 1.15 27.27
C SER A 74 3.69 0.73 27.46
N PHE A 75 4.10 -0.39 26.87
CA PHE A 75 5.47 -0.87 26.91
C PHE A 75 6.47 0.12 26.29
N SER A 76 6.09 0.73 25.15
CA SER A 76 6.89 1.73 24.45
C SER A 76 6.78 3.14 25.03
N ARG A 77 6.03 3.34 26.12
CA ARG A 77 5.76 4.64 26.77
C ARG A 77 5.25 5.70 25.79
N GLN A 78 4.44 5.26 24.82
CA GLN A 78 3.84 6.12 23.81
C GLN A 78 2.49 6.64 24.31
N ASN A 79 2.21 7.91 24.04
CA ASN A 79 0.95 8.55 24.37
C ASN A 79 -0.12 8.19 23.32
N PRO A 80 -1.21 7.46 23.66
CA PRO A 80 -2.22 7.04 22.69
C PRO A 80 -2.82 8.21 21.90
N GLN A 81 -2.99 9.37 22.53
CA GLN A 81 -3.54 10.56 21.89
C GLN A 81 -2.61 11.14 20.83
N GLU A 82 -1.29 11.07 21.04
CA GLU A 82 -0.31 11.49 20.04
C GLU A 82 -0.30 10.54 18.84
N ILE A 83 -0.37 9.23 19.11
CA ILE A 83 -0.47 8.23 18.04
C ILE A 83 -1.78 8.40 17.26
N ALA A 84 -2.90 8.66 17.94
CA ALA A 84 -4.18 8.94 17.29
C ALA A 84 -4.09 10.17 16.36
N LYS A 85 -3.40 11.24 16.79
CA LYS A 85 -3.15 12.42 15.93
C LYS A 85 -2.33 12.05 14.69
N LEU A 86 -1.26 11.27 14.85
CA LEU A 86 -0.42 10.82 13.73
C LEU A 86 -1.21 9.93 12.75
N LEU A 87 -2.06 9.03 13.26
CA LEU A 87 -2.88 8.15 12.43
C LEU A 87 -3.91 8.94 11.59
N ASN A 88 -4.43 10.04 12.14
CA ASN A 88 -5.38 10.93 11.45
C ASN A 88 -4.70 12.05 10.65
N GLN A 89 -3.39 12.22 10.74
CA GLN A 89 -2.70 13.27 10.02
C GLN A 89 -2.92 13.09 8.52
N SER A 90 -3.68 14.02 7.94
CA SER A 90 -4.08 13.98 6.54
C SER A 90 -3.22 14.91 5.71
N VAL A 91 -2.77 14.44 4.55
CA VAL A 91 -2.11 15.26 3.54
C VAL A 91 -3.06 15.42 2.36
N SER A 92 -3.40 16.67 2.01
CA SER A 92 -4.21 16.97 0.84
C SER A 92 -3.37 16.81 -0.42
N LEU A 93 -3.75 15.87 -1.29
CA LEU A 93 -3.04 15.56 -2.52
C LEU A 93 -4.06 15.34 -3.64
N PRO A 94 -4.00 16.09 -4.77
CA PRO A 94 -4.90 15.84 -5.88
C PRO A 94 -4.74 14.40 -6.40
N VAL A 95 -5.83 13.65 -6.53
CA VAL A 95 -5.80 12.25 -7.00
C VAL A 95 -5.07 12.12 -8.34
N SER A 96 -5.29 13.06 -9.25
CA SER A 96 -4.62 13.10 -10.56
C SER A 96 -3.11 13.36 -10.46
N LEU A 97 -2.66 14.10 -9.45
CA LEU A 97 -1.24 14.30 -9.18
C LEU A 97 -0.62 13.02 -8.64
N VAL A 98 -1.24 12.39 -7.64
CA VAL A 98 -0.76 11.13 -7.04
C VAL A 98 -0.67 10.04 -8.12
N SER A 99 -1.74 9.84 -8.89
CA SER A 99 -1.75 8.84 -9.97
C SER A 99 -0.66 9.11 -11.02
N ARG A 100 -0.46 10.35 -11.45
CA ARG A 100 0.60 10.68 -12.42
C ARG A 100 1.98 10.47 -11.83
N LEU A 101 2.25 10.97 -10.63
CA LEU A 101 3.55 10.86 -9.96
C LEU A 101 3.94 9.41 -9.74
N LEU A 102 3.04 8.59 -9.21
CA LEU A 102 3.28 7.17 -8.91
C LEU A 102 3.43 6.29 -10.16
N ASN A 103 3.05 6.79 -11.34
CA ASN A 103 3.27 6.13 -12.63
C ASN A 103 4.54 6.63 -13.36
N THR A 104 5.30 7.58 -12.78
CA THR A 104 6.60 7.99 -13.31
C THR A 104 7.72 7.07 -12.85
N ARG A 105 8.88 7.10 -13.53
CA ARG A 105 10.09 6.37 -13.08
C ARG A 105 10.54 6.79 -11.68
N ILE A 106 10.40 8.07 -11.34
CA ILE A 106 10.77 8.60 -10.02
C ILE A 106 9.79 8.07 -8.96
N GLY A 107 8.48 8.13 -9.23
CA GLY A 107 7.47 7.57 -8.33
C GLY A 107 7.63 6.07 -8.13
N GLU A 108 7.92 5.33 -9.20
CA GLU A 108 8.22 3.90 -9.12
C GLU A 108 9.44 3.63 -8.22
N ALA A 109 10.51 4.40 -8.37
CA ALA A 109 11.70 4.26 -7.53
C ALA A 109 11.42 4.57 -6.05
N ILE A 110 10.55 5.54 -5.76
CA ILE A 110 10.10 5.84 -4.39
C ILE A 110 9.30 4.65 -3.85
N LEU A 111 8.33 4.14 -4.62
CA LEU A 111 7.53 2.98 -4.22
C LEU A 111 8.38 1.74 -4.00
N GLN A 112 9.39 1.49 -4.85
CA GLN A 112 10.35 0.41 -4.68
C GLN A 112 11.09 0.51 -3.34
N ARG A 113 11.57 1.70 -2.97
CA ARG A 113 12.24 1.92 -1.68
C ARG A 113 11.30 1.68 -0.49
N LEU A 114 10.05 2.11 -0.58
CA LEU A 114 9.05 1.91 0.47
C LEU A 114 8.56 0.45 0.55
N SER A 115 8.52 -0.26 -0.57
CA SER A 115 8.09 -1.68 -0.64
C SER A 115 9.06 -2.63 0.09
N VAL A 116 10.28 -2.18 0.38
CA VAL A 116 11.22 -2.92 1.24
C VAL A 116 10.71 -2.96 2.68
N ILE A 117 9.94 -1.95 3.10
CA ILE A 117 9.32 -1.88 4.43
C ILE A 117 8.00 -2.64 4.43
N VAL A 118 7.15 -2.35 3.45
CA VAL A 118 5.86 -3.00 3.24
C VAL A 118 6.08 -4.19 2.33
N PHE A 119 6.54 -5.29 2.92
CA PHE A 119 7.04 -6.44 2.18
C PHE A 119 6.11 -7.64 2.36
N PRO A 120 5.22 -7.94 1.40
CA PRO A 120 4.46 -9.18 1.44
C PRO A 120 5.40 -10.37 1.23
N LEU A 121 5.67 -11.12 2.29
CA LEU A 121 6.57 -12.28 2.32
C LEU A 121 6.12 -13.39 1.36
N LYS A 122 4.81 -13.46 1.09
CA LYS A 122 4.22 -14.45 0.19
C LYS A 122 4.10 -13.99 -1.27
N ALA A 123 4.28 -12.69 -1.55
CA ALA A 123 4.02 -12.11 -2.87
C ALA A 123 4.81 -10.81 -3.08
N SER A 124 6.13 -10.84 -2.93
CA SER A 124 7.00 -9.66 -2.98
C SER A 124 6.82 -8.80 -4.24
N GLN A 125 6.51 -9.42 -5.39
CA GLN A 125 6.23 -8.74 -6.65
C GLN A 125 4.92 -7.90 -6.64
N ALA A 126 4.00 -8.19 -5.72
CA ALA A 126 2.73 -7.48 -5.59
C ALA A 126 2.83 -6.25 -4.66
N GLY A 127 3.94 -6.04 -3.96
CA GLY A 127 4.11 -4.94 -3.00
C GLY A 127 3.95 -3.56 -3.64
N ILE A 128 4.62 -3.31 -4.76
CA ILE A 128 4.56 -2.01 -5.45
C ILE A 128 3.16 -1.74 -6.03
N PRO A 129 2.52 -2.68 -6.77
CA PRO A 129 1.12 -2.51 -7.19
C PRO A 129 0.16 -2.28 -6.02
N ALA A 130 0.33 -2.99 -4.90
CA ALA A 130 -0.51 -2.84 -3.72
C ALA A 130 -0.35 -1.46 -3.08
N MET A 131 0.89 -0.99 -2.88
CA MET A 131 1.15 0.36 -2.37
C MET A 131 0.60 1.45 -3.29
N ARG A 132 0.80 1.32 -4.61
CA ARG A 132 0.26 2.30 -5.58
C ARG A 132 -1.27 2.37 -5.48
N SER A 133 -1.92 1.21 -5.45
CA SER A 133 -3.37 1.13 -5.35
C SER A 133 -3.87 1.73 -4.04
N ALA A 134 -3.25 1.37 -2.92
CA ALA A 134 -3.56 1.91 -1.60
C ALA A 134 -3.43 3.44 -1.52
N MET A 135 -2.41 4.01 -2.16
CA MET A 135 -2.25 5.46 -2.22
C MET A 135 -3.34 6.12 -3.06
N VAL A 136 -3.63 5.62 -4.27
CA VAL A 136 -4.64 6.22 -5.14
C VAL A 136 -6.03 6.09 -4.54
N LEU A 137 -6.41 4.89 -4.11
CA LEU A 137 -7.71 4.61 -3.50
C LEU A 137 -7.86 5.31 -2.14
N GLY A 138 -6.80 5.36 -1.33
CA GLY A 138 -6.83 6.04 -0.03
C GLY A 138 -7.03 7.55 -0.14
N VAL A 139 -6.52 8.19 -1.21
CA VAL A 139 -6.81 9.60 -1.51
C VAL A 139 -8.26 9.78 -1.96
N VAL A 140 -8.78 8.85 -2.78
CA VAL A 140 -10.18 8.89 -3.25
C VAL A 140 -11.13 8.73 -2.07
N GLU A 141 -10.92 7.74 -1.20
CA GLU A 141 -11.72 7.52 0.01
C GLU A 141 -11.63 8.68 1.01
N GLY A 142 -10.47 9.33 1.10
CA GLY A 142 -10.24 10.50 1.95
C GLY A 142 -10.64 11.82 1.29
N ASN A 143 -11.47 11.81 0.24
CA ASN A 143 -11.98 13.00 -0.46
C ASN A 143 -10.88 13.97 -0.91
N GLY A 144 -9.81 13.46 -1.53
CA GLY A 144 -8.66 14.26 -1.97
C GLY A 144 -7.57 14.42 -0.90
N SER A 145 -7.65 13.67 0.19
CA SER A 145 -6.63 13.63 1.24
C SER A 145 -6.27 12.19 1.59
N ILE A 146 -5.05 11.97 2.06
CA ILE A 146 -4.59 10.65 2.51
C ILE A 146 -4.09 10.74 3.95
N SER A 147 -4.51 9.78 4.77
CA SER A 147 -4.00 9.54 6.13
C SER A 147 -3.47 8.11 6.25
N ALA A 148 -2.83 7.79 7.37
CA ALA A 148 -2.43 6.41 7.63
C ALA A 148 -3.64 5.47 7.63
N ILE A 149 -4.77 5.91 8.23
CA ILE A 149 -6.00 5.12 8.27
C ILE A 149 -6.60 4.92 6.87
N SER A 150 -6.71 5.98 6.05
CA SER A 150 -7.29 5.82 4.71
C SER A 150 -6.39 4.96 3.81
N PHE A 151 -5.06 5.08 3.95
CA PHE A 151 -4.12 4.20 3.27
C PHE A 151 -4.29 2.73 3.66
N LEU A 152 -4.36 2.42 4.97
CA LEU A 152 -4.51 1.05 5.46
C LEU A 152 -5.82 0.41 5.01
N ARG A 153 -6.92 1.19 5.05
CA ARG A 153 -8.22 0.71 4.59
C ARG A 153 -8.24 0.44 3.08
N ALA A 154 -7.53 1.25 2.31
CA ALA A 154 -7.46 1.10 0.86
C ALA A 154 -6.43 0.05 0.38
N TYR A 155 -5.67 -0.56 1.29
CA TYR A 155 -4.61 -1.49 0.94
C TYR A 155 -5.17 -2.84 0.44
N PRO A 156 -4.90 -3.27 -0.81
CA PRO A 156 -5.64 -4.32 -1.51
C PRO A 156 -5.20 -5.75 -1.11
N ALA A 157 -5.02 -6.00 0.17
CA ALA A 157 -4.70 -7.32 0.71
C ALA A 157 -5.18 -7.42 2.16
N GLN A 158 -5.65 -8.60 2.56
CA GLN A 158 -6.11 -8.86 3.94
C GLN A 158 -5.06 -8.57 5.01
N GLN A 159 -3.77 -8.73 4.66
CA GLN A 159 -2.65 -8.53 5.56
C GLN A 159 -1.64 -7.60 4.92
N MET A 160 -1.30 -6.52 5.62
CA MET A 160 -0.18 -5.67 5.29
C MET A 160 1.00 -6.05 6.18
N GLU A 161 2.03 -6.63 5.58
CA GLU A 161 3.22 -7.06 6.31
C GLU A 161 4.26 -5.93 6.36
N VAL A 162 4.79 -5.66 7.55
CA VAL A 162 5.75 -4.59 7.82
C VAL A 162 7.02 -5.19 8.42
N SER A 163 8.14 -5.01 7.72
CA SER A 163 9.46 -5.42 8.20
C SER A 163 9.97 -4.45 9.26
N ILE A 164 10.07 -4.91 10.52
CA ILE A 164 10.61 -4.11 11.62
C ILE A 164 12.05 -3.68 11.33
N PRO A 165 12.97 -4.57 10.89
CA PRO A 165 14.36 -4.16 10.61
C PRO A 165 14.45 -3.12 9.49
N ALA A 166 13.66 -3.26 8.43
CA ALA A 166 13.65 -2.29 7.33
C ALA A 166 13.08 -0.94 7.77
N LEU A 167 12.01 -0.94 8.58
CA LEU A 167 11.44 0.28 9.15
C LEU A 167 12.43 1.01 10.05
N MET A 168 13.11 0.29 10.95
CA MET A 168 14.13 0.87 11.83
C MET A 168 15.32 1.44 11.05
N ASN A 169 15.76 0.76 10.00
CA ASN A 169 16.82 1.23 9.11
C ASN A 169 16.40 2.48 8.31
N LEU A 170 15.11 2.65 8.00
CA LEU A 170 14.63 3.89 7.41
C LEU A 170 14.69 5.03 8.44
N ILE A 171 14.15 4.80 9.64
CA ILE A 171 14.11 5.81 10.70
C ILE A 171 15.51 6.27 11.07
N SER A 172 16.48 5.37 11.22
CA SER A 172 17.86 5.72 11.56
C SER A 172 18.58 6.57 10.50
N LYS A 173 18.10 6.57 9.25
CA LYS A 173 18.65 7.40 8.16
C LYS A 173 18.01 8.78 8.04
N THR A 174 16.84 9.00 8.66
CA THR A 174 16.13 10.28 8.58
C THR A 174 16.83 11.40 9.38
N SER A 175 17.58 11.05 10.42
CA SER A 175 18.45 11.97 11.16
C SER A 175 19.50 12.61 10.25
N SER A 176 20.12 11.82 9.38
CA SER A 176 21.15 12.30 8.43
C SER A 176 20.58 13.26 7.38
N ILE A 177 19.34 13.08 6.93
CA ILE A 177 18.72 13.99 5.93
C ILE A 177 18.41 15.34 6.56
N THR A 178 17.91 15.35 7.79
CA THR A 178 17.59 16.59 8.51
C THR A 178 18.86 17.39 8.81
N GLU A 179 19.95 16.69 9.15
CA GLU A 179 21.27 17.29 9.37
C GLU A 179 21.85 17.88 8.07
N LEU A 180 21.68 17.20 6.92
CA LEU A 180 22.10 17.74 5.63
C LEU A 180 21.26 18.95 5.19
N VAL A 181 19.93 18.89 5.32
CA VAL A 181 19.06 20.03 4.98
C VAL A 181 19.41 21.24 5.87
N ARG A 182 19.68 21.02 7.16
CA ARG A 182 20.14 22.06 8.08
C ARG A 182 21.51 22.60 7.68
N PHE A 183 22.48 21.73 7.39
CA PHE A 183 23.82 22.11 6.95
C PHE A 183 23.77 23.00 5.69
N PHE A 184 22.96 22.64 4.68
CA PHE A 184 22.81 23.43 3.45
C PHE A 184 21.96 24.69 3.62
N SER A 185 21.09 24.76 4.65
CA SER A 185 20.28 25.95 4.95
C SER A 185 21.03 26.96 5.84
N GLU A 186 21.92 26.49 6.72
CA GLU A 186 22.68 27.31 7.68
C GLU A 186 24.11 27.64 7.20
N SER A 187 24.66 26.91 6.20
CA SER A 187 25.93 27.28 5.59
C SER A 187 25.71 28.43 4.60
N PRO A 188 26.24 29.64 4.85
CA PRO A 188 26.12 30.73 3.90
C PRO A 188 26.87 30.34 2.63
N LEU A 189 26.22 30.53 1.48
CA LEU A 189 26.84 30.45 0.15
C LEU A 189 27.92 31.54 -0.07
N ASP A 190 28.45 32.15 1.00
CA ASP A 190 29.45 33.23 0.96
C ASP A 190 30.74 32.78 0.28
N GLY A 191 31.06 31.48 0.29
CA GLY A 191 32.18 30.93 -0.47
C GLY A 191 32.01 30.95 -2.01
N LEU A 192 30.84 31.35 -2.53
CA LEU A 192 30.57 31.45 -3.97
C LEU A 192 30.37 32.89 -4.45
N ARG A 193 30.38 33.88 -3.55
CA ARG A 193 30.55 35.28 -3.93
C ARG A 193 32.04 35.54 -3.95
N GLY A 194 32.64 35.45 -5.14
CA GLY A 194 34.04 35.78 -5.33
C GLY A 194 34.32 37.19 -4.79
N ASP A 195 35.20 37.26 -3.79
CA ASP A 195 35.87 38.51 -3.44
C ASP A 195 36.63 38.98 -4.69
N ALA A 196 36.05 39.94 -5.41
CA ALA A 196 36.79 40.72 -6.38
C ALA A 196 37.87 41.50 -5.61
N PRO A 197 39.14 41.42 -5.99
CA PRO A 197 40.20 42.08 -5.25
C PRO A 197 39.98 43.61 -5.31
N ALA A 198 39.89 44.23 -4.12
CA ALA A 198 39.88 45.67 -4.00
C ALA A 198 41.17 46.24 -4.63
N ALA A 199 40.99 47.13 -5.61
CA ALA A 199 42.08 47.89 -6.21
C ALA A 199 42.86 48.62 -5.11
N ALA A 200 44.14 48.30 -5.00
CA ALA A 200 45.08 49.03 -4.14
C ALA A 200 45.36 50.41 -4.75
N PRO A 201 45.59 51.45 -3.92
CA PRO A 201 45.75 52.83 -4.36
C PRO A 201 46.99 53.06 -5.23
#